data_AF-A0A0E3DG52-F1
#
_entry.id   AF-A0A0E3DG52-F1
#
_cell.length_a   1.000
_cell.length_b   1.000
_cell.length_c   1.000
_cell.angle_alpha   90.00
_cell.angle_beta   90.00
_cell.angle_gamma   90.00
#
_symmetry.space_group_name_H-M   'P 1'
#
loop_
_entity.id
_entity.type
_entity.pdbx_description
1 polymer ?
#
loop_
_entity_poly.entity_id
_entity_poly.type
_entity_poly.pdbx_seq_one_letter_code
_entity_poly.pdbx_strand_id
1 'polypeptide(L)'
;MIGRTEYQNVSGTRCPTDFVELPSILMEHFLNSSIVLSLFDIEGTTAVRQVGNHHADPCNSIDTYSQILFSSLDQIYHSPVVQSQDFDSTAELANLHNTRGLIPHVPGTSFQTQFGHLY
;
A
#
# COMPACT_ATOMS: atom_id res chain seq x y z
N MET A 1 19.76 -13.03 -4.85
CA MET A 1 19.89 -11.64 -4.32
C MET A 1 20.93 -10.92 -5.18
N ILE A 2 20.61 -9.75 -5.75
CA ILE A 2 21.43 -9.07 -6.78
C ILE A 2 22.22 -7.86 -6.28
N GLY A 3 21.88 -7.31 -5.11
CA GLY A 3 22.61 -6.20 -4.50
C GLY A 3 24.03 -6.62 -4.12
N ARG A 4 25.03 -5.93 -4.67
CA ARG A 4 26.45 -6.16 -4.39
C ARG A 4 27.02 -4.96 -3.63
N THR A 5 27.55 -5.23 -2.45
CA THR A 5 28.25 -4.26 -1.60
C THR A 5 29.34 -4.98 -0.83
N GLU A 6 30.43 -4.27 -0.52
CA GLU A 6 31.52 -4.77 0.33
C GLU A 6 31.17 -4.69 1.83
N TYR A 7 30.12 -3.95 2.19
CA TYR A 7 29.76 -3.64 3.58
C TYR A 7 28.45 -4.30 4.00
N GLN A 8 28.49 -5.09 5.08
CA GLN A 8 27.32 -5.83 5.59
C GLN A 8 26.17 -4.92 6.03
N ASN A 9 26.46 -3.75 6.61
CA ASN A 9 25.46 -2.81 7.13
C ASN A 9 24.57 -2.19 6.03
N VAL A 10 24.96 -2.27 4.75
CA VAL A 10 24.15 -1.80 3.61
C VAL A 10 23.81 -2.93 2.63
N SER A 11 23.96 -4.19 3.08
CA SER A 11 23.69 -5.37 2.26
C SER A 11 22.21 -5.75 2.27
N GLY A 12 21.75 -6.37 1.17
CA GLY A 12 20.38 -6.84 1.01
C GLY A 12 19.41 -5.69 0.79
N THR A 13 18.31 -5.68 1.54
CA THR A 13 17.26 -4.65 1.49
C THR A 13 17.51 -3.50 2.48
N ARG A 14 18.73 -3.39 3.03
CA ARG A 14 19.14 -2.27 3.90
C ARG A 14 19.35 -1.01 3.08
N CYS A 15 18.25 -0.34 2.77
CA CYS A 15 18.17 0.93 2.05
C CYS A 15 17.15 1.84 2.77
N PRO A 16 16.96 3.09 2.33
CA PRO A 16 15.89 3.94 2.87
C PRO A 16 14.53 3.21 2.85
N THR A 17 13.79 3.30 3.95
CA THR A 17 12.55 2.51 4.16
C THR A 17 11.46 2.88 3.15
N ASP A 18 11.44 4.12 2.66
CA ASP A 18 10.55 4.59 1.60
C ASP A 18 10.92 4.06 0.20
N PHE A 19 12.10 3.44 0.06
CA PHE A 19 12.59 2.87 -1.20
C PHE A 19 12.60 1.34 -1.20
N VAL A 20 12.53 0.72 -0.02
CA VAL A 20 12.75 -0.73 0.14
C VAL A 20 11.75 -1.60 -0.63
N GLU A 21 10.54 -1.10 -0.83
CA GLU A 21 9.45 -1.79 -1.55
C GLU A 21 9.52 -1.62 -3.07
N LEU A 22 10.41 -0.78 -3.61
CA LEU A 22 10.50 -0.58 -5.05
C LEU A 22 10.73 -1.91 -5.82
N PRO A 23 11.62 -2.82 -5.39
CA PRO A 23 11.82 -4.07 -6.09
C PRO A 23 10.59 -4.98 -6.04
N SER A 24 9.87 -5.08 -4.92
CA SER A 24 8.65 -5.90 -4.80
C SER A 24 7.55 -5.36 -5.72
N ILE A 25 7.24 -4.07 -5.66
CA ILE A 25 6.24 -3.42 -6.51
C ILE A 25 6.60 -3.57 -8.00
N LEU A 26 7.88 -3.40 -8.35
CA LEU A 26 8.34 -3.63 -9.73
C LEU A 26 8.11 -5.07 -10.18
N MET A 27 8.33 -6.06 -9.31
CA MET A 27 8.09 -7.47 -9.62
C MET A 27 6.61 -7.76 -9.85
N GLU A 28 5.71 -7.12 -9.10
CA GLU A 28 4.26 -7.22 -9.32
C GLU A 28 3.84 -6.72 -10.71
N HIS A 29 4.47 -5.64 -11.20
CA HIS A 29 4.17 -5.10 -12.53
C HIS A 29 4.43 -6.09 -13.68
N PHE A 30 5.34 -7.06 -13.52
CA PHE A 30 5.58 -8.08 -14.54
C PHE A 30 4.34 -8.95 -14.80
N LEU A 31 3.40 -9.06 -13.84
CA LEU A 31 2.13 -9.78 -14.02
C LEU A 31 1.18 -9.09 -15.02
N ASN A 32 1.48 -7.87 -15.44
CA ASN A 32 0.74 -7.22 -16.53
C ASN A 32 1.22 -7.66 -17.92
N SER A 33 2.34 -8.39 -18.02
CA SER A 33 2.90 -8.85 -19.30
C SER A 33 2.38 -10.24 -19.65
N SER A 34 1.67 -10.37 -20.77
CA SER A 34 1.22 -11.66 -21.29
C SER A 34 2.37 -12.63 -21.60
N ILE A 35 3.56 -12.11 -21.96
CA ILE A 35 4.77 -12.91 -22.16
C ILE A 35 5.17 -13.56 -20.83
N VAL A 36 5.21 -12.78 -19.75
CA VAL A 36 5.56 -13.27 -18.41
C VAL A 36 4.50 -14.27 -17.93
N LEU A 37 3.22 -13.94 -18.05
CA LEU A 37 2.13 -14.83 -17.66
C LEU A 37 2.18 -16.17 -18.40
N SER A 38 2.58 -16.18 -19.67
CA SER A 38 2.72 -17.41 -20.45
C SER A 38 3.81 -18.36 -19.93
N LEU A 39 4.76 -17.88 -19.13
CA LEU A 39 5.74 -18.73 -18.47
C LEU A 39 5.13 -19.60 -17.37
N PHE A 40 3.93 -19.24 -16.88
CA PHE A 40 3.20 -19.97 -15.85
C PHE A 40 2.11 -20.89 -16.43
N ASP A 41 1.91 -20.91 -17.75
CA ASP A 41 0.94 -21.78 -18.44
C ASP A 41 1.54 -23.16 -18.70
N ILE A 42 1.29 -24.09 -17.78
CA ILE A 42 1.85 -25.46 -17.80
C ILE A 42 1.24 -26.31 -18.92
N GLU A 43 -0.02 -26.05 -19.30
CA GLU A 43 -0.76 -26.86 -20.27
C GLU A 43 -0.72 -26.29 -21.70
N GLY A 44 -0.12 -25.10 -21.90
CA GLY A 44 0.03 -24.48 -23.22
C GLY A 44 -1.28 -23.97 -23.82
N THR A 45 -2.31 -23.80 -23.00
CA THR A 45 -3.59 -23.22 -23.40
C THR A 45 -3.39 -21.77 -23.84
N THR A 46 -3.50 -21.54 -25.15
CA THR A 46 -3.29 -20.24 -25.82
C THR A 46 -4.15 -19.08 -25.28
N ALA A 47 -5.08 -19.37 -24.36
CA ALA A 47 -5.90 -18.42 -23.63
C ALA A 47 -5.09 -17.35 -22.89
N VAL A 48 -3.96 -17.69 -22.25
CA VAL A 48 -3.14 -16.71 -21.49
C VAL A 48 -2.46 -15.69 -22.42
N ARG A 49 -2.15 -16.07 -23.67
CA ARG A 49 -1.57 -15.14 -24.67
C ARG A 49 -2.61 -14.20 -25.27
N GLN A 50 -3.87 -14.60 -25.34
CA GLN A 50 -4.95 -13.80 -25.95
C GLN A 50 -5.67 -12.90 -24.95
N VAL A 51 -5.71 -13.27 -23.67
CA VAL A 51 -6.16 -12.40 -22.58
C VAL A 51 -4.99 -11.52 -22.15
N GLY A 52 -4.54 -10.64 -23.04
CA GLY A 52 -3.70 -9.52 -22.60
C GLY A 52 -4.47 -8.78 -21.51
N ASN A 53 -3.88 -8.64 -20.32
CA ASN A 53 -4.41 -7.87 -19.18
C ASN A 53 -4.50 -6.37 -19.54
N HIS A 54 -5.32 -6.03 -20.53
CA HIS A 54 -5.69 -4.66 -20.88
C HIS A 54 -6.83 -4.14 -20.01
N HIS A 55 -7.38 -4.98 -19.12
CA HIS A 55 -8.31 -4.51 -18.10
C HIS A 55 -7.52 -3.71 -17.07
N ALA A 56 -7.68 -2.39 -17.10
CA ALA A 56 -7.39 -1.56 -15.94
C ALA A 56 -8.27 -2.08 -14.79
N ASP A 57 -7.65 -2.44 -13.68
CA ASP A 57 -8.38 -2.85 -12.48
C ASP A 57 -9.31 -1.70 -12.07
N PRO A 58 -10.64 -1.89 -12.10
CA PRO A 58 -11.59 -0.86 -11.73
C PRO A 58 -11.45 -0.43 -10.26
N CYS A 59 -10.83 -1.25 -9.41
CA CYS A 59 -10.62 -0.96 -8.00
C CYS A 59 -9.32 -0.19 -7.70
N ASN A 60 -8.40 -0.05 -8.65
CA ASN A 60 -7.10 0.59 -8.40
C ASN A 60 -7.21 1.99 -7.77
N SER A 61 -8.17 2.80 -8.24
CA SER A 61 -8.40 4.13 -7.66
C SER A 61 -8.96 4.08 -6.24
N ILE A 62 -9.75 3.07 -5.90
CA ILE A 62 -10.31 2.86 -4.56
C ILE A 62 -9.20 2.41 -3.60
N ASP A 63 -8.34 1.51 -4.05
CA ASP A 63 -7.19 1.04 -3.26
C ASP A 63 -6.19 2.17 -3.03
N THR A 64 -5.84 2.93 -4.08
CA THR A 64 -4.98 4.10 -3.97
C THR A 64 -5.55 5.14 -3.01
N TYR A 65 -6.86 5.41 -3.10
CA TYR A 65 -7.55 6.30 -2.16
C TYR A 65 -7.43 5.80 -0.71
N SER A 66 -7.63 4.51 -0.48
CA SER A 66 -7.55 3.90 0.85
C SER A 66 -6.13 4.00 1.43
N GLN A 67 -5.11 3.73 0.61
CA GLN A 67 -3.70 3.88 1.00
C GLN A 67 -3.37 5.33 1.35
N ILE A 68 -3.85 6.31 0.58
CA ILE A 68 -3.64 7.74 0.89
C ILE A 68 -4.26 8.11 2.25
N LEU A 69 -5.47 7.62 2.55
CA LEU A 69 -6.08 7.86 3.85
C LEU A 69 -5.29 7.21 4.98
N PHE A 70 -4.82 5.98 4.81
CA PHE A 70 -3.99 5.31 5.83
C PHE A 70 -2.67 6.06 6.07
N SER A 71 -1.97 6.47 5.02
CA SER A 71 -0.75 7.27 5.15
C SER A 71 -1.03 8.63 5.80
N SER A 72 -2.16 9.27 5.47
CA SER A 72 -2.54 10.55 6.08
C SER A 72 -2.83 10.39 7.57
N LEU A 73 -3.54 9.33 7.96
CA LEU A 73 -3.84 9.02 9.35
C LEU A 73 -2.57 8.76 10.16
N ASP A 74 -1.66 7.96 9.59
CA ASP A 74 -0.35 7.68 10.18
C ASP A 74 0.44 8.98 10.44
N GLN A 75 0.48 9.90 9.47
CA GLN A 75 1.13 11.19 9.65
C GLN A 75 0.47 12.05 10.74
N ILE A 76 -0.88 12.03 10.84
CA ILE A 76 -1.60 12.77 11.89
C ILE A 76 -1.23 12.22 13.27
N TYR A 77 -1.22 10.89 13.44
CA TYR A 77 -0.92 10.24 14.72
C TYR A 77 0.55 10.33 15.13
N HIS A 78 1.45 10.61 14.20
CA HIS A 78 2.85 10.89 14.47
C HIS A 78 3.19 12.40 14.46
N SER A 79 2.18 13.26 14.40
CA SER A 79 2.34 14.71 14.46
C SER A 79 2.24 15.24 15.90
N PRO A 80 2.61 16.51 16.16
CA PRO A 80 2.49 17.12 17.49
C PRO A 80 1.06 17.19 18.04
N VAL A 81 0.02 16.97 17.22
CA VAL A 81 -1.39 17.01 17.68
C VAL A 81 -1.65 16.03 18.83
N VAL A 82 -0.93 14.91 18.85
CA VAL A 82 -1.09 13.86 19.87
C VAL A 82 -0.61 14.29 21.26
N GLN A 83 0.11 15.41 21.35
CA GLN A 83 0.56 15.97 22.63
C GLN A 83 -0.53 16.82 23.31
N SER A 84 -1.64 17.11 22.63
CA SER A 84 -2.77 17.80 23.22
C SER A 84 -3.42 16.97 24.32
N GLN A 85 -3.85 17.63 25.42
CA GLN A 85 -4.57 16.96 26.51
C GLN A 85 -5.95 16.44 26.05
N ASP A 86 -6.53 17.09 25.03
CA ASP A 86 -7.83 16.74 24.48
C ASP A 86 -7.72 15.81 23.25
N PHE A 87 -6.56 15.19 23.02
CA PHE A 87 -6.35 14.32 21.87
C PHE A 87 -7.23 13.06 21.96
N ASP A 88 -8.01 12.82 20.90
CA ASP A 88 -8.77 11.59 20.70
C ASP A 88 -8.48 11.06 19.29
N SER A 89 -7.81 9.90 19.23
CA SER A 89 -7.50 9.23 17.97
C SER A 89 -8.75 8.94 17.13
N THR A 90 -9.86 8.54 17.75
CA THR A 90 -11.10 8.25 17.01
C THR A 90 -11.71 9.52 16.45
N ALA A 91 -11.61 10.63 17.18
CA ALA A 91 -12.06 11.93 16.69
C ALA A 91 -11.23 12.40 15.49
N GLU A 92 -9.90 12.22 15.51
CA GLU A 92 -9.04 12.56 14.36
C GLU A 92 -9.29 11.64 13.15
N LEU A 93 -9.50 10.33 13.37
CA LEU A 93 -9.94 9.42 12.30
C LEU A 93 -11.27 9.90 11.68
N ALA A 94 -12.24 10.25 12.53
CA ALA A 94 -13.53 10.73 12.07
C ALA A 94 -13.41 12.05 11.29
N ASN A 95 -12.58 12.97 11.77
CA ASN A 95 -12.28 14.24 11.12
C ASN A 95 -11.65 14.03 9.73
N LEU A 96 -10.65 13.17 9.63
CA LEU A 96 -9.99 12.84 8.36
C LEU A 96 -11.00 12.26 7.34
N HIS A 97 -11.81 11.28 7.75
CA HIS A 97 -12.83 10.68 6.88
C HIS A 97 -13.89 11.70 6.44
N ASN A 98 -14.36 12.55 7.35
CA ASN A 98 -15.42 13.51 7.05
C ASN A 98 -14.95 14.70 6.20
N THR A 99 -13.66 15.05 6.25
CA THR A 99 -13.11 16.21 5.52
C THR A 99 -12.40 15.86 4.22
N ARG A 100 -11.78 14.67 4.15
CA ARG A 100 -10.98 14.22 2.99
C ARG A 100 -11.48 12.91 2.38
N GLY A 101 -12.31 12.17 3.11
CA GLY A 101 -12.87 10.90 2.63
C GLY A 101 -14.07 11.09 1.71
N LEU A 102 -14.30 10.09 0.86
CA LEU A 102 -15.49 9.97 0.02
C LEU A 102 -16.69 9.39 0.80
N ILE A 103 -16.40 8.59 1.84
CA ILE A 103 -17.40 7.94 2.69
C ILE A 103 -17.24 8.50 4.11
N PRO A 104 -18.33 9.03 4.70
CA PRO A 104 -18.27 9.62 6.03
C PRO A 104 -17.94 8.57 7.09
N HIS A 105 -17.36 9.04 8.19
CA HIS A 105 -17.07 8.17 9.33
C HIS A 105 -18.37 7.60 9.93
N VAL A 106 -18.34 6.32 10.29
CA VAL A 106 -19.44 5.65 10.97
C VAL A 106 -19.25 5.75 12.49
N PRO A 107 -20.13 6.45 13.23
CA PRO A 107 -19.98 6.59 14.67
C PRO A 107 -19.94 5.24 15.40
N GLY A 108 -19.16 5.18 16.48
CA GLY A 108 -18.98 3.96 17.28
C GLY A 108 -18.01 2.94 16.69
N THR A 109 -17.29 3.31 15.61
CA THR A 109 -16.22 2.50 15.03
C THR A 109 -14.85 3.04 15.41
N SER A 110 -13.87 2.15 15.52
CA SER A 110 -12.49 2.51 15.87
C SER A 110 -11.50 1.66 15.08
N PHE A 111 -11.53 1.76 13.74
CA PHE A 111 -10.68 0.94 12.85
C PHE A 111 -9.18 1.11 13.15
N GLN A 112 -8.76 2.28 13.61
CA GLN A 112 -7.36 2.56 13.90
C GLN A 112 -6.74 1.60 14.94
N THR A 113 -7.56 0.97 15.79
CA THR A 113 -7.07 -0.03 16.77
C THR A 113 -6.67 -1.35 16.13
N GLN A 114 -7.02 -1.57 14.87
CA GLN A 114 -6.64 -2.73 14.06
C GLN A 114 -5.55 -2.38 13.05
N PHE A 115 -5.12 -1.12 12.98
CA PHE A 115 -4.11 -0.69 12.03
C PHE A 115 -2.71 -0.97 12.57
N GLY A 116 -2.27 -2.23 12.41
CA GLY A 116 -1.02 -2.73 12.96
C GLY A 116 0.26 -2.07 12.45
N HIS A 117 0.20 -1.18 11.46
CA HIS A 117 1.37 -0.43 11.00
C HIS A 117 1.66 0.80 11.87
N LEU A 118 0.75 1.16 12.78
CA LEU A 118 0.94 2.27 13.72
C LEU A 118 1.93 1.95 14.85
N TYR A 119 2.32 0.68 15.05
CA TYR A 119 3.11 0.23 16.21
C TYR A 119 4.00 -0.98 15.92
#